data_AF-A0A922YIT4-F1
#
_entry.id   AF-A0A922YIT4-F1
#
_cell.length_a   1.000
_cell.length_b   1.000
_cell.length_c   1.000
_cell.angle_alpha   90.00
_cell.angle_beta   90.00
_cell.angle_gamma   90.00
#
_symmetry.space_group_name_H-M   'P 1'
#
loop_
_entity.id
_entity.type
_entity.pdbx_description
1 polymer ?
#
loop_
_entity_poly.entity_id
_entity_poly.type
_entity_poly.pdbx_seq_one_letter_code
_entity_poly.pdbx_strand_id
1 'polypeptide(L)'
;ADVLKAHPIGARIPQECGMMLETAFQGINPTMLFRLPAYYDWYRKADTRFGYRVHKMWLQHLAWKNPRKRWVLKVQEHAHHLPELLDIYPDAVLVQPHRDPVTVMASISRLIEVIRCVAIDRIDRNELGQELLHLWHDGQAAALSWRQSNPQVQVLDLAFRDLISDPVAAVRKVYEHADIAFSQETEQAVTRWWREHPSDKHGQHRYELADYGLTREQVESVYADYISAYEAYL
;
A
#
# COMPACT_ATOMS: atom_id res chain seq x y z
N ALA A 1 9.76 8.32 -18.98
CA ALA A 1 9.80 6.90 -19.39
C ALA A 1 9.95 5.97 -18.18
N ASP A 2 10.84 6.29 -17.23
CA ASP A 2 11.09 5.40 -16.08
C ASP A 2 9.97 5.40 -15.03
N VAL A 3 9.27 6.52 -14.83
CA VAL A 3 8.08 6.59 -13.95
C VAL A 3 7.00 5.60 -14.39
N LEU A 4 6.68 5.51 -15.68
CA LEU A 4 5.63 4.59 -16.18
C LEU A 4 6.03 3.11 -16.08
N LYS A 5 7.34 2.81 -16.01
CA LYS A 5 7.83 1.44 -15.75
C LYS A 5 7.74 1.09 -14.28
N ALA A 6 8.04 2.05 -13.39
CA ALA A 6 8.00 1.86 -11.94
C ALA A 6 6.57 1.96 -11.36
N HIS A 7 5.71 2.77 -11.98
CA HIS A 7 4.32 3.02 -11.60
C HIS A 7 3.43 3.09 -12.85
N PRO A 8 2.86 1.97 -13.30
CA PRO A 8 2.00 1.93 -14.48
C PRO A 8 0.74 2.79 -14.30
N ILE A 9 0.60 3.82 -15.13
CA ILE A 9 -0.58 4.69 -15.17
C ILE A 9 -1.30 4.47 -16.50
N GLY A 10 -2.61 4.26 -16.46
CA GLY A 10 -3.41 4.11 -17.68
C GLY A 10 -4.90 4.03 -17.39
N ALA A 11 -5.71 4.37 -18.39
CA ALA A 11 -7.17 4.47 -18.27
C ALA A 11 -7.88 3.17 -17.83
N ARG A 12 -7.22 2.02 -17.97
CA ARG A 12 -7.75 0.69 -17.62
C ARG A 12 -6.92 -0.04 -16.57
N ILE A 13 -5.93 0.63 -15.97
CA ILE A 13 -5.06 0.06 -14.94
C ILE A 13 -5.63 0.46 -13.58
N PRO A 14 -5.81 -0.45 -12.62
CA PRO A 14 -6.18 -0.09 -11.26
C PRO A 14 -5.21 0.94 -10.68
N GLN A 15 -5.74 2.00 -10.08
CA GLN A 15 -4.97 3.07 -9.44
C GLN A 15 -5.25 3.11 -7.95
N GLU A 16 -4.36 3.73 -7.20
CA GLU A 16 -4.47 3.85 -5.75
C GLU A 16 -5.49 4.90 -5.31
N CYS A 17 -6.07 4.70 -4.13
CA CYS A 17 -7.04 5.63 -3.54
C CYS A 17 -6.45 7.00 -3.21
N GLY A 18 -5.12 7.11 -3.10
CA GLY A 18 -4.43 8.36 -2.74
C GLY A 18 -4.82 9.54 -3.63
N MET A 19 -4.99 9.31 -4.94
CA MET A 19 -5.43 10.36 -5.88
C MET A 19 -6.83 10.91 -5.55
N MET A 20 -7.72 10.10 -4.99
CA MET A 20 -9.05 10.55 -4.55
C MET A 20 -8.98 11.26 -3.19
N LEU A 21 -8.20 10.73 -2.26
CA LEU A 21 -8.02 11.31 -0.91
C LEU A 21 -7.33 12.68 -0.98
N GLU A 22 -6.37 12.85 -1.88
CA GLU A 22 -5.71 14.13 -2.17
C GLU A 22 -6.69 15.24 -2.56
N THR A 23 -7.82 14.93 -3.22
CA THR A 23 -8.81 15.96 -3.60
C THR A 23 -9.47 16.62 -2.40
N ALA A 24 -9.35 16.01 -1.21
CA ALA A 24 -9.79 16.57 0.06
C ALA A 24 -8.67 17.28 0.84
N PHE A 25 -7.45 17.33 0.31
CA PHE A 25 -6.23 17.83 0.98
C PHE A 25 -5.87 17.08 2.29
N GLN A 26 -6.42 15.88 2.47
CA GLN A 26 -6.17 14.99 3.60
C GLN A 26 -5.59 13.65 3.09
N GLY A 27 -4.41 13.71 2.47
CA GLY A 27 -3.76 12.56 1.84
C GLY A 27 -2.26 12.55 2.07
N ILE A 28 -1.63 11.37 2.13
CA ILE A 28 -0.17 11.29 2.38
C ILE A 28 0.66 11.61 1.12
N ASN A 29 0.08 11.45 -0.07
CA ASN A 29 0.81 11.53 -1.33
C ASN A 29 1.68 12.79 -1.56
N PRO A 30 1.34 14.01 -1.08
CA PRO A 30 2.24 15.15 -1.16
C PRO A 30 3.61 14.90 -0.49
N THR A 31 3.68 14.10 0.58
CA THR A 31 4.95 13.73 1.22
C THR A 31 5.76 12.73 0.38
N MET A 32 5.12 12.04 -0.56
CA MET A 32 5.81 11.17 -1.52
C MET A 32 6.47 12.01 -2.62
N LEU A 33 5.84 13.11 -3.01
CA LEU A 33 6.33 14.03 -4.05
C LEU A 33 7.37 15.04 -3.53
N PHE A 34 7.25 15.45 -2.27
CA PHE A 34 8.07 16.50 -1.69
C PHE A 34 8.41 16.19 -0.23
N ARG A 35 9.55 16.69 0.25
CA ARG A 35 9.90 16.62 1.68
C ARG A 35 9.10 17.67 2.45
N LEU A 36 8.03 17.24 3.13
CA LEU A 36 7.08 18.11 3.84
C LEU A 36 6.90 17.69 5.31
N PRO A 37 7.92 17.85 6.18
CA PRO A 37 7.90 17.33 7.55
C PRO A 37 6.74 17.89 8.38
N ALA A 38 6.46 19.20 8.27
CA ALA A 38 5.36 19.82 9.00
C ALA A 38 3.97 19.32 8.55
N TYR A 39 3.80 19.06 7.24
CA TYR A 39 2.57 18.47 6.71
C TYR A 39 2.43 17.02 7.16
N TYR A 40 3.52 16.26 7.13
CA TYR A 40 3.54 14.87 7.58
C TYR A 40 3.17 14.76 9.07
N ASP A 41 3.79 15.57 9.94
CA ASP A 41 3.50 15.59 11.37
C ASP A 41 2.03 15.93 11.68
N TRP A 42 1.44 16.83 10.88
CA TRP A 42 0.00 17.11 10.94
C TRP A 42 -0.83 15.92 10.47
N TYR A 43 -0.52 15.37 9.29
CA TYR A 43 -1.30 14.32 8.63
C TYR A 43 -1.47 13.10 9.53
N ARG A 44 -0.40 12.66 10.18
CA ARG A 44 -0.41 11.51 11.10
C ARG A 44 -1.40 11.61 12.24
N LYS A 45 -1.75 12.84 12.64
CA LYS A 45 -2.61 13.16 13.78
C LYS A 45 -3.98 13.65 13.33
N ALA A 46 -4.19 13.80 12.02
CA ALA A 46 -5.37 14.42 11.47
C ALA A 46 -6.58 13.47 11.52
N ASP A 47 -7.76 14.03 11.78
CA ASP A 47 -9.03 13.34 11.50
C ASP A 47 -9.28 13.35 9.99
N THR A 48 -9.07 12.20 9.34
CA THR A 48 -9.21 12.01 7.89
C THR A 48 -10.61 11.54 7.47
N ARG A 49 -11.61 11.55 8.38
CA ARG A 49 -13.00 11.19 8.02
C ARG A 49 -13.57 12.04 6.89
N PHE A 50 -13.20 13.33 6.80
CA PHE A 50 -13.63 14.16 5.67
C PHE A 50 -13.05 13.64 4.34
N GLY A 51 -11.75 13.31 4.30
CA GLY A 51 -11.10 12.66 3.17
C GLY A 51 -11.79 11.37 2.76
N TYR A 52 -12.11 10.48 3.71
CA TYR A 52 -12.85 9.26 3.41
C TYR A 52 -14.28 9.51 2.92
N ARG A 53 -14.98 10.56 3.39
CA ARG A 53 -16.28 10.96 2.82
C ARG A 53 -16.15 11.41 1.37
N VAL A 54 -15.14 12.21 1.04
CA VAL A 54 -14.86 12.62 -0.35
C VAL A 54 -14.50 11.42 -1.21
N HIS A 55 -13.68 10.50 -0.71
CA HIS A 55 -13.38 9.23 -1.37
C HIS A 55 -14.67 8.41 -1.62
N LYS A 56 -15.59 8.34 -0.67
CA LYS A 56 -16.91 7.68 -0.86
C LYS A 56 -17.74 8.35 -1.95
N MET A 57 -17.73 9.69 -2.02
CA MET A 57 -18.39 10.43 -3.09
C MET A 57 -17.80 10.10 -4.46
N TRP A 58 -16.48 10.01 -4.58
CA TRP A 58 -15.82 9.57 -5.82
C TRP A 58 -16.27 8.17 -6.25
N LEU A 59 -16.27 7.20 -5.33
CA LEU A 59 -16.71 5.84 -5.64
C LEU A 59 -18.19 5.77 -6.05
N GLN A 60 -19.06 6.54 -5.37
CA GLN A 60 -20.48 6.65 -5.74
C GLN A 60 -20.65 7.28 -7.12
N HIS A 61 -19.87 8.32 -7.44
CA HIS A 61 -19.88 8.94 -8.76
C HIS A 61 -19.42 7.97 -9.85
N LEU A 62 -18.35 7.21 -9.62
CA LEU A 62 -17.85 6.20 -10.56
C LEU A 62 -18.81 5.01 -10.73
N ALA A 63 -19.60 4.69 -9.70
CA ALA A 63 -20.65 3.68 -9.78
C ALA A 63 -21.90 4.17 -10.50
N TRP A 64 -22.08 5.49 -10.66
CA TRP A 64 -23.24 6.05 -11.35
C TRP A 64 -23.24 5.63 -12.81
N LYS A 65 -24.32 4.99 -13.25
CA LYS A 65 -24.46 4.35 -14.58
C LYS A 65 -23.44 3.24 -14.89
N ASN A 66 -22.65 2.81 -13.91
CA ASN A 66 -21.74 1.66 -13.98
C ASN A 66 -21.74 0.90 -12.64
N PRO A 67 -22.88 0.31 -12.24
CA PRO A 67 -23.03 -0.23 -10.90
C PRO A 67 -22.00 -1.33 -10.65
N ARG A 68 -21.07 -1.06 -9.73
CA ARG A 68 -20.11 -2.06 -9.24
C ARG A 68 -20.76 -2.82 -8.10
N LYS A 69 -20.60 -4.15 -8.08
CA LYS A 69 -21.10 -4.99 -6.97
C LYS A 69 -20.24 -4.84 -5.72
N ARG A 70 -18.93 -4.64 -5.90
CA ARG A 70 -17.94 -4.48 -4.83
C ARG A 70 -16.76 -3.67 -5.34
N TRP A 71 -16.25 -2.79 -4.51
CA TRP A 71 -15.01 -2.06 -4.78
C TRP A 71 -13.83 -2.84 -4.20
N VAL A 72 -12.76 -2.95 -4.99
CA VAL A 72 -11.44 -3.40 -4.52
C VAL A 72 -10.55 -2.17 -4.59
N LEU A 73 -10.00 -1.80 -3.44
CA LEU A 73 -9.34 -0.53 -3.20
C LEU A 73 -7.98 -0.78 -2.59
N LYS A 74 -7.02 0.10 -2.86
CA LYS A 74 -5.67 -0.02 -2.30
C LYS A 74 -5.02 1.35 -2.21
N VAL A 75 -4.42 1.63 -1.06
CA VAL A 75 -3.36 2.62 -0.86
C VAL A 75 -2.68 2.32 0.47
N GLN A 76 -1.39 2.61 0.59
CA GLN A 76 -0.65 2.49 1.85
C GLN A 76 -1.23 3.37 2.97
N GLU A 77 -1.81 4.51 2.61
CA GLU A 77 -2.40 5.49 3.52
C GLU A 77 -3.51 4.89 4.42
N HIS A 78 -4.20 3.84 3.98
CA HIS A 78 -5.21 3.17 4.80
C HIS A 78 -4.64 2.62 6.12
N ALA A 79 -3.35 2.24 6.17
CA ALA A 79 -2.73 1.75 7.39
C ALA A 79 -2.61 2.83 8.48
N HIS A 80 -2.47 4.10 8.10
CA HIS A 80 -2.42 5.21 9.06
C HIS A 80 -3.76 5.49 9.74
N HIS A 81 -4.86 5.26 9.02
CA HIS A 81 -6.19 5.78 9.37
C HIS A 81 -7.28 4.71 9.31
N LEU A 82 -6.98 3.49 9.77
CA LEU A 82 -7.96 2.42 9.92
C LEU A 82 -9.24 2.83 10.69
N PRO A 83 -9.17 3.57 11.83
CA PRO A 83 -10.37 4.03 12.50
C PRO A 83 -11.27 4.90 11.62
N GLU A 84 -10.68 5.89 10.92
CA GLU A 84 -11.41 6.80 10.05
C GLU A 84 -11.95 6.09 8.79
N LEU A 85 -11.21 5.10 8.27
CA LEU A 85 -11.68 4.24 7.19
C LEU A 85 -12.95 3.50 7.59
N LEU A 86 -12.95 2.84 8.75
CA LEU A 86 -14.07 2.00 9.21
C LEU A 86 -15.26 2.83 9.71
N ASP A 87 -15.04 4.08 10.13
CA ASP A 87 -16.13 5.03 10.39
C ASP A 87 -16.99 5.26 9.13
N ILE A 88 -16.35 5.34 7.96
CA ILE A 88 -17.01 5.61 6.69
C ILE A 88 -17.42 4.33 5.93
N TYR A 89 -16.66 3.25 6.13
CA TYR A 89 -16.85 1.91 5.54
C TYR A 89 -16.89 0.84 6.65
N PRO A 90 -17.94 0.80 7.48
CA PRO A 90 -18.05 -0.17 8.56
C PRO A 90 -18.14 -1.62 8.08
N ASP A 91 -18.44 -1.82 6.79
CA ASP A 91 -18.53 -3.10 6.09
C ASP A 91 -17.26 -3.43 5.27
N ALA A 92 -16.16 -2.69 5.46
CA ALA A 92 -14.92 -2.95 4.76
C ALA A 92 -14.35 -4.33 5.13
N VAL A 93 -13.89 -5.07 4.11
CA VAL A 93 -13.09 -6.28 4.29
C VAL A 93 -11.63 -5.87 4.18
N LEU A 94 -10.87 -6.08 5.26
CA LEU A 94 -9.49 -5.62 5.36
C LEU A 94 -8.52 -6.75 5.04
N VAL A 95 -7.60 -6.48 4.11
CA VAL A 95 -6.50 -7.39 3.75
C VAL A 95 -5.19 -6.62 3.88
N GLN A 96 -4.27 -7.11 4.70
CA GLN A 96 -2.94 -6.55 4.85
C GLN A 96 -1.91 -7.47 4.20
N PRO A 97 -1.33 -7.10 3.06
CA PRO A 97 -0.22 -7.84 2.50
C PRO A 97 1.07 -7.56 3.27
N HIS A 98 1.85 -8.61 3.56
CA HIS A 98 3.12 -8.52 4.28
C HIS A 98 4.30 -8.93 3.40
N ARG A 99 5.40 -8.21 3.56
CA ARG A 99 6.69 -8.53 2.93
C ARG A 99 7.81 -8.06 3.85
N ASP A 100 8.94 -8.78 3.83
CA ASP A 100 10.13 -8.42 4.61
C ASP A 100 10.51 -6.94 4.38
N PRO A 101 10.49 -6.08 5.42
CA PRO A 101 10.79 -4.67 5.30
C PRO A 101 12.19 -4.41 4.75
N VAL A 102 13.18 -5.27 5.03
CA VAL A 102 14.53 -5.17 4.49
C VAL A 102 14.51 -5.22 2.96
N THR A 103 13.67 -6.08 2.38
CA THR A 103 13.51 -6.19 0.92
C THR A 103 12.69 -5.05 0.31
N VAL A 104 11.80 -4.45 1.10
CA VAL A 104 10.90 -3.37 0.66
C VAL A 104 11.59 -2.02 0.67
N MET A 105 12.44 -1.72 1.66
CA MET A 105 12.96 -0.38 1.88
C MET A 105 13.79 0.16 0.70
N ALA A 106 14.62 -0.68 0.07
CA ALA A 106 15.34 -0.27 -1.14
C ALA A 106 14.39 -0.06 -2.33
N SER A 107 13.33 -0.88 -2.42
CA SER A 107 12.32 -0.79 -3.48
C SER A 107 11.53 0.51 -3.42
N ILE A 108 11.01 0.85 -2.23
CA ILE A 108 10.23 2.06 -2.07
C ILE A 108 11.09 3.31 -2.23
N SER A 109 12.32 3.30 -1.71
CA SER A 109 13.25 4.41 -1.89
C SER A 109 13.54 4.67 -3.37
N ARG A 110 13.71 3.61 -4.16
CA ARG A 110 13.87 3.74 -5.61
C ARG A 110 12.63 4.27 -6.31
N LEU A 111 11.45 3.78 -5.95
CA LEU A 111 10.21 4.26 -6.53
C LEU A 111 10.01 5.76 -6.26
N ILE A 112 10.20 6.19 -5.01
CA ILE A 112 10.04 7.59 -4.63
C ILE A 112 11.10 8.48 -5.28
N GLU A 113 12.36 8.04 -5.38
CA GLU A 113 13.39 8.77 -6.12
C GLU A 113 12.93 9.02 -7.57
N VAL A 114 12.47 7.98 -8.28
CA VAL A 114 12.00 8.08 -9.67
C VAL A 114 10.81 9.04 -9.80
N ILE A 115 9.89 9.02 -8.84
CA ILE A 115 8.73 9.93 -8.82
C ILE A 115 9.19 11.39 -8.60
N ARG A 116 10.05 11.63 -7.61
CA ARG A 116 10.55 12.97 -7.24
C ARG A 116 11.43 13.58 -8.34
N CYS A 117 12.17 12.78 -9.11
CA CYS A 117 13.00 13.26 -10.22
C CYS A 117 12.23 13.99 -11.33
N VAL A 118 10.90 13.92 -11.37
CA VAL A 118 10.09 14.70 -12.33
C VAL A 118 10.09 16.19 -11.99
N ALA A 119 10.22 16.55 -10.72
CA ALA A 119 10.12 17.93 -10.23
C ALA A 119 11.36 18.41 -9.47
N ILE A 120 12.29 17.52 -9.10
CA ILE A 120 13.45 17.82 -8.27
C ILE A 120 14.72 17.35 -8.99
N ASP A 121 15.62 18.30 -9.30
CA ASP A 121 16.85 18.03 -10.05
C ASP A 121 17.88 17.21 -9.27
N ARG A 122 17.92 17.35 -7.95
CA ARG A 122 18.89 16.68 -7.07
C ARG A 122 18.21 16.15 -5.83
N ILE A 123 18.34 14.84 -5.63
CA ILE A 123 17.83 14.12 -4.47
C ILE A 123 19.03 13.55 -3.73
N ASP A 124 19.17 13.91 -2.44
CA ASP A 124 20.09 13.21 -1.55
C ASP A 124 19.49 11.86 -1.19
N ARG A 125 20.11 10.77 -1.65
CA ARG A 125 19.60 9.41 -1.44
C ARG A 125 19.69 8.95 0.02
N ASN A 126 20.68 9.44 0.77
CA ASN A 126 20.83 9.09 2.17
C ASN A 126 19.73 9.77 2.99
N GLU A 127 19.47 11.04 2.71
CA GLU A 127 18.34 11.77 3.32
C GLU A 127 17.01 11.12 2.96
N LEU A 128 16.81 10.75 1.70
CA LEU A 128 15.61 10.06 1.24
C LEU A 128 15.40 8.72 1.95
N GLY A 129 16.47 7.92 2.08
CA GLY A 129 16.41 6.63 2.77
C GLY A 129 15.97 6.79 4.23
N GLN A 130 16.55 7.75 4.95
CA GLN A 130 16.18 8.04 6.34
C GLN A 130 14.76 8.59 6.47
N GLU A 131 14.33 9.47 5.56
CA GLU A 131 12.96 9.98 5.51
C GLU A 131 11.95 8.83 5.35
N LEU A 132 12.16 7.96 4.36
CA LEU A 132 11.23 6.89 4.03
C LEU A 132 11.23 5.76 5.06
N LEU A 133 12.37 5.50 5.72
CA LEU A 133 12.48 4.49 6.78
C LEU A 133 11.42 4.72 7.86
N HIS A 134 11.28 5.97 8.32
CA HIS A 134 10.30 6.31 9.33
C HIS A 134 8.91 6.45 8.71
N LEU A 135 8.79 7.20 7.62
CA LEU A 135 7.51 7.48 6.99
C LEU A 135 6.70 6.20 6.71
N TRP A 136 7.39 5.16 6.22
CA TRP A 136 6.79 3.89 5.83
C TRP A 136 6.50 2.98 7.02
N HIS A 137 7.31 3.06 8.09
CA HIS A 137 7.09 2.33 9.33
C HIS A 137 5.86 2.83 10.09
N ASP A 138 5.71 4.15 10.15
CA ASP A 138 4.72 4.81 11.00
C ASP A 138 3.27 4.41 10.70
N GLY A 139 2.95 4.13 9.43
CA GLY A 139 1.64 3.60 9.05
C GLY A 139 1.43 2.16 9.52
N GLN A 140 2.47 1.33 9.48
CA GLN A 140 2.40 -0.05 9.98
C GLN A 140 2.28 -0.08 11.50
N ALA A 141 3.02 0.78 12.20
CA ALA A 141 2.95 0.92 13.66
C ALA A 141 1.56 1.40 14.11
N ALA A 142 0.98 2.39 13.42
CA ALA A 142 -0.38 2.86 13.68
C ALA A 142 -1.43 1.76 13.48
N ALA A 143 -1.35 1.03 12.35
CA ALA A 143 -2.25 -0.09 12.07
C ALA A 143 -2.13 -1.19 13.13
N LEU A 144 -0.89 -1.59 13.48
CA LEU A 144 -0.62 -2.62 14.47
C LEU A 144 -1.20 -2.26 15.84
N SER A 145 -0.91 -1.05 16.33
CA SER A 145 -1.41 -0.56 17.62
C SER A 145 -2.95 -0.51 17.67
N TRP A 146 -3.57 -0.02 16.58
CA TRP A 146 -5.02 0.04 16.49
C TRP A 146 -5.66 -1.36 16.44
N ARG A 147 -5.11 -2.29 15.67
CA ARG A 147 -5.56 -3.68 15.59
C ARG A 147 -5.47 -4.39 16.94
N GLN A 148 -4.38 -4.21 17.68
CA GLN A 148 -4.21 -4.78 19.03
C GLN A 148 -5.27 -4.27 20.01
N SER A 149 -5.71 -3.03 19.85
CA SER A 149 -6.77 -2.42 20.66
C SER A 149 -8.18 -2.77 20.17
N ASN A 150 -8.32 -3.35 18.97
CA ASN A 150 -9.59 -3.66 18.32
C ASN A 150 -9.61 -5.09 17.74
N PRO A 151 -9.35 -6.14 18.56
CA PRO A 151 -9.21 -7.52 18.08
C PRO A 151 -10.50 -8.09 17.45
N GLN A 152 -11.65 -7.46 17.68
CA GLN A 152 -12.92 -7.81 17.04
C GLN A 152 -12.93 -7.50 15.54
N VAL A 153 -12.11 -6.55 15.07
CA VAL A 153 -12.01 -6.21 13.65
C VAL A 153 -11.04 -7.19 13.00
N GLN A 154 -11.60 -8.07 12.18
CA GLN A 154 -10.84 -9.08 11.46
C GLN A 154 -10.08 -8.44 10.29
N VAL A 155 -8.80 -8.77 10.17
CA VAL A 155 -7.93 -8.38 9.06
C VAL A 155 -7.26 -9.65 8.55
N LEU A 156 -7.33 -9.91 7.24
CA LEU A 156 -6.57 -11.00 6.63
C LEU A 156 -5.13 -10.57 6.39
N ASP A 157 -4.21 -11.16 7.15
CA ASP A 157 -2.78 -11.04 6.89
C ASP A 157 -2.38 -11.98 5.74
N LEU A 158 -1.80 -11.42 4.67
CA LEU A 158 -1.47 -12.13 3.44
C LEU A 158 0.03 -12.04 3.14
N ALA A 159 0.74 -13.16 3.25
CA ALA A 159 2.18 -13.19 2.96
C ALA A 159 2.47 -13.00 1.46
N PHE A 160 3.42 -12.12 1.13
CA PHE A 160 3.84 -11.91 -0.26
C PHE A 160 4.39 -13.20 -0.88
N ARG A 161 5.10 -14.03 -0.12
CA ARG A 161 5.60 -15.33 -0.59
C ARG A 161 4.48 -16.28 -1.03
N ASP A 162 3.34 -16.29 -0.34
CA ASP A 162 2.19 -17.13 -0.67
C ASP A 162 1.58 -16.69 -2.01
N LEU A 163 1.46 -15.37 -2.22
CA LEU A 163 0.97 -14.80 -3.46
C LEU A 163 1.86 -15.15 -4.66
N ILE A 164 3.17 -15.16 -4.45
CA ILE A 164 4.14 -15.51 -5.50
C ILE A 164 4.14 -17.01 -5.79
N SER A 165 4.03 -17.86 -4.76
CA SER A 165 4.07 -19.32 -4.93
C SER A 165 2.79 -19.87 -5.52
N ASP A 166 1.63 -19.38 -5.08
CA ASP A 166 0.31 -19.81 -5.55
C ASP A 166 -0.69 -18.64 -5.49
N PRO A 167 -0.77 -17.82 -6.55
CA PRO A 167 -1.66 -16.66 -6.58
C PRO A 167 -3.14 -17.06 -6.54
N VAL A 168 -3.50 -18.25 -7.03
CA VAL A 168 -4.89 -18.73 -7.00
C VAL A 168 -5.29 -19.05 -5.57
N ALA A 169 -4.45 -19.78 -4.83
CA ALA A 169 -4.70 -20.05 -3.42
C ALA A 169 -4.70 -18.77 -2.58
N ALA A 170 -3.77 -17.85 -2.83
CA ALA A 170 -3.71 -16.56 -2.13
C ALA A 170 -4.99 -15.72 -2.34
N VAL A 171 -5.48 -15.60 -3.58
CA VAL A 171 -6.74 -14.88 -3.87
C VAL A 171 -7.94 -15.63 -3.30
N ARG A 172 -7.95 -16.97 -3.30
CA ARG A 172 -9.02 -17.75 -2.67
C ARG A 172 -9.15 -17.45 -1.16
N LYS A 173 -8.03 -17.33 -0.43
CA LYS A 173 -8.04 -16.90 0.99
C LYS A 173 -8.74 -15.55 1.18
N VAL A 174 -8.52 -14.60 0.26
CA VAL A 174 -9.20 -13.28 0.29
C VAL A 174 -10.71 -13.42 0.09
N TYR A 175 -11.14 -14.28 -0.82
CA TYR A 175 -12.56 -14.54 -1.06
C TYR A 175 -13.25 -15.22 0.13
N GLU A 176 -12.59 -16.22 0.73
CA GLU A 176 -13.06 -16.88 1.94
C GLU A 176 -13.20 -15.90 3.10
N HIS A 177 -12.18 -15.06 3.32
CA HIS A 177 -12.21 -14.02 4.35
C HIS A 177 -13.33 -12.97 4.10
N ALA A 178 -13.62 -12.67 2.84
CA ALA A 178 -14.68 -11.74 2.46
C ALA A 178 -16.09 -12.36 2.47
N ASP A 179 -16.23 -13.66 2.77
CA ASP A 179 -17.45 -14.45 2.60
C ASP A 179 -18.05 -14.35 1.19
N ILE A 180 -17.19 -14.54 0.18
CA ILE A 180 -17.56 -14.49 -1.23
C ILE A 180 -17.22 -15.81 -1.91
N ALA A 181 -18.17 -16.37 -2.66
CA ALA A 181 -17.94 -17.59 -3.43
C ALA A 181 -16.80 -17.40 -4.46
N PHE A 182 -15.79 -18.28 -4.40
CA PHE A 182 -14.71 -18.35 -5.37
C PHE A 182 -15.06 -19.32 -6.50
N SER A 183 -15.65 -18.80 -7.58
CA SER A 183 -16.15 -19.60 -8.70
C SER A 183 -15.03 -20.12 -9.60
N GLN A 184 -15.34 -21.13 -10.43
CA GLN A 184 -14.41 -21.66 -11.42
C GLN A 184 -14.00 -20.58 -12.45
N GLU A 185 -14.93 -19.70 -12.84
CA GLU A 185 -14.62 -18.57 -13.73
C GLU A 185 -13.64 -17.60 -13.09
N THR A 186 -13.76 -17.34 -11.78
CA THR A 186 -12.83 -16.49 -11.04
C THR A 186 -11.44 -17.10 -10.99
N GLU A 187 -11.35 -18.40 -10.68
CA GLU A 187 -10.10 -19.15 -10.67
C GLU A 187 -9.37 -19.07 -12.03
N GLN A 188 -10.12 -19.28 -13.12
CA GLN A 188 -9.58 -19.19 -14.47
C GLN A 188 -9.13 -17.77 -14.82
N ALA A 189 -9.86 -16.73 -14.37
CA ALA A 189 -9.50 -15.34 -14.60
C ALA A 189 -8.19 -14.97 -13.88
N VAL A 190 -8.03 -15.34 -12.60
CA VAL A 190 -6.79 -15.14 -11.83
C VAL A 190 -5.63 -15.87 -12.49
N THR A 191 -5.81 -17.15 -12.82
CA THR A 191 -4.79 -17.98 -13.48
C THR A 191 -4.33 -17.38 -14.80
N ARG A 192 -5.28 -16.93 -15.63
CA ARG A 192 -4.98 -16.30 -16.93
C ARG A 192 -4.21 -15.01 -16.73
N TRP A 193 -4.69 -14.13 -15.85
CA TRP A 193 -4.03 -12.85 -15.59
C TRP A 193 -2.60 -13.06 -15.13
N TRP A 194 -2.36 -13.97 -14.18
CA TRP A 194 -1.01 -14.27 -13.68
C TRP A 194 -0.06 -14.73 -14.79
N ARG A 195 -0.52 -15.64 -15.67
CA ARG A 195 0.27 -16.13 -16.80
C ARG A 195 0.62 -15.04 -17.81
N GLU A 196 -0.27 -14.09 -18.04
CA GLU A 196 -0.08 -12.99 -19.01
C GLU A 196 0.77 -11.83 -18.46
N HIS A 197 1.03 -11.82 -17.14
CA HIS A 197 1.74 -10.76 -16.42
C HIS A 197 2.90 -11.31 -15.55
N PRO A 198 3.91 -11.97 -16.16
CA PRO A 198 5.04 -12.48 -15.41
C PRO A 198 5.83 -11.34 -14.74
N SER A 199 6.33 -11.60 -13.53
CA SER A 199 6.93 -10.60 -12.63
C SER A 199 8.22 -9.95 -13.18
N ASP A 200 8.87 -10.57 -14.15
CA ASP A 200 10.10 -10.11 -14.80
C ASP A 200 9.87 -9.30 -16.09
N LYS A 201 8.62 -9.08 -16.49
CA LYS A 201 8.24 -8.33 -17.72
C LYS A 201 8.81 -6.91 -17.79
N HIS A 202 9.23 -6.34 -16.65
CA HIS A 202 9.82 -5.01 -16.54
C HIS A 202 11.32 -5.01 -16.16
N GLY A 203 11.96 -6.18 -16.09
CA GLY A 203 13.37 -6.36 -15.73
C GLY A 203 13.61 -6.53 -14.21
N GLN A 204 14.77 -7.08 -13.84
CA GLN A 204 15.20 -7.12 -12.44
C GLN A 204 15.78 -5.76 -12.06
N HIS A 205 15.08 -5.02 -11.19
CA HIS A 205 15.63 -3.81 -10.62
C HIS A 205 16.71 -4.18 -9.60
N ARG A 206 17.96 -3.78 -9.88
CA ARG A 206 19.06 -3.83 -8.90
C ARG A 206 19.05 -2.51 -8.13
N TYR A 207 18.55 -2.55 -6.91
CA TYR A 207 18.71 -1.52 -5.90
C TYR A 207 19.08 -2.21 -4.59
N GLU A 208 19.93 -1.58 -3.80
CA GLU A 208 20.36 -2.07 -2.50
C GLU A 208 20.09 -1.02 -1.42
N LEU A 209 19.99 -1.44 -0.15
CA LEU A 209 19.80 -0.51 0.97
C LEU A 209 20.93 0.53 1.03
N ALA A 210 22.15 0.10 0.70
CA ALA A 210 23.33 0.96 0.70
C ALA A 210 23.24 2.13 -0.31
N ASP A 211 22.46 2.00 -1.39
CA ASP A 211 22.22 3.09 -2.34
C ASP A 211 21.50 4.29 -1.70
N TYR A 212 20.80 4.05 -0.59
CA TYR A 212 20.02 5.03 0.16
C TYR A 212 20.55 5.25 1.59
N GLY A 213 21.80 4.87 1.85
CA GLY A 213 22.43 5.07 3.16
C GLY A 213 21.74 4.29 4.29
N LEU A 214 21.11 3.16 3.98
CA LEU A 214 20.45 2.28 4.92
C LEU A 214 21.25 0.97 5.09
N THR A 215 21.24 0.42 6.30
CA THR A 215 21.71 -0.95 6.56
C THR A 215 20.56 -1.87 6.95
N ARG A 216 20.77 -3.19 6.84
CA ARG A 216 19.81 -4.20 7.30
C ARG A 216 19.47 -3.98 8.78
N GLU A 217 20.49 -3.77 9.60
CA GLU A 217 20.36 -3.62 11.05
C GLU A 217 19.53 -2.39 11.42
N GLN A 218 19.66 -1.29 10.67
CA GLN A 218 18.82 -0.11 10.85
C GLN A 218 17.35 -0.41 10.55
N VAL A 219 17.08 -1.10 9.43
CA VAL A 219 15.70 -1.47 9.06
C VAL A 219 15.10 -2.42 10.08
N GLU A 220 15.82 -3.49 10.46
CA GLU A 220 15.36 -4.47 11.44
C GLU A 220 15.12 -3.84 12.82
N SER A 221 15.95 -2.87 13.22
CA SER A 221 15.78 -2.11 14.47
C SER A 221 14.52 -1.25 14.46
N VAL A 222 14.29 -0.47 13.39
CA VAL A 222 13.11 0.39 13.27
C VAL A 222 11.82 -0.44 13.16
N TYR A 223 11.86 -1.55 12.42
CA TYR A 223 10.70 -2.42 12.16
C TYR A 223 10.59 -3.59 13.15
N ALA A 224 11.29 -3.56 14.28
CA ALA A 224 11.32 -4.69 15.21
C ALA A 224 9.92 -5.11 15.70
N ASP A 225 9.04 -4.14 15.93
CA ASP A 225 7.64 -4.34 16.31
C ASP A 225 6.83 -5.07 15.22
N TYR A 226 6.97 -4.62 13.97
CA TYR A 226 6.33 -5.21 12.80
C TYR A 226 6.86 -6.62 12.52
N ILE A 227 8.17 -6.82 12.56
CA ILE A 227 8.81 -8.12 12.34
C ILE A 227 8.34 -9.12 13.40
N SER A 228 8.34 -8.71 14.67
CA SER A 228 7.88 -9.57 15.76
C SER A 228 6.39 -9.90 15.65
N ALA A 229 5.55 -8.96 15.23
CA ALA A 229 4.11 -9.19 15.11
C ALA A 229 3.73 -10.09 13.93
N TYR A 230 4.49 -10.02 12.83
CA TYR A 230 4.14 -10.67 11.57
C TYR A 230 5.17 -11.70 11.08
N GLU A 231 6.03 -12.23 11.97
CA GLU A 231 7.07 -13.23 11.64
C GLU A 231 6.53 -14.37 10.76
N ALA A 232 5.32 -14.86 11.05
CA ALA A 232 4.68 -15.92 10.29
C ALA A 232 4.35 -15.55 8.82
N TYR A 233 4.43 -14.28 8.43
CA TYR A 233 4.05 -13.77 7.10
C TYR A 233 5.21 -13.14 6.31
N LEU A 234 6.40 -12.99 6.92
CA LEU A 234 7.62 -12.47 6.29
C LEU A 234 8.47 -13.63 5.77
#